data_AF-T1ANH4-F1
#
_entry.id   AF-T1ANH4-F1
#
_cell.length_a   1.000
_cell.length_b   1.000
_cell.length_c   1.000
_cell.angle_alpha   90.00
_cell.angle_beta   90.00
_cell.angle_gamma   90.00
#
_symmetry.space_group_name_H-M   'P 1'
#
loop_
_entity.id
_entity.type
_entity.pdbx_description
1 polymer ?
#
loop_
_entity_poly.entity_id
_entity_poly.type
_entity_poly.pdbx_seq_one_letter_code
_entity_poly.pdbx_strand_id
1 'polypeptide(L)'
;QGLDEIVVEQLRLQARPANLSEWEATVAAVRHPRDSVDIAIVGKYVEHKDAYKSLGEALRHGGVRQATRVNLHWIDSERVEAEGAAALLGEVDAILVP
;
A
#
# COMPACT_ATOMS: atom_id res chain seq x y z
N GLN A 1 -15.82 10.68 -17.16
CA GLN A 1 -16.44 9.97 -18.30
C GLN A 1 -17.89 9.55 -18.00
N GLY A 2 -18.54 10.01 -16.91
CA GLY A 2 -19.99 9.84 -16.66
C GLY A 2 -20.47 8.39 -16.51
N LEU A 3 -19.56 7.44 -16.27
CA LEU A 3 -19.91 6.02 -16.22
C LEU A 3 -20.82 5.71 -15.03
N ASP A 4 -20.56 6.33 -13.89
CA ASP A 4 -21.36 6.22 -12.67
C ASP A 4 -22.79 6.74 -12.88
N GLU A 5 -22.96 7.87 -13.58
CA GLU A 5 -24.27 8.42 -13.95
C GLU A 5 -25.05 7.47 -14.86
N ILE A 6 -24.41 6.93 -15.90
CA ILE A 6 -25.01 5.94 -16.80
C ILE A 6 -25.48 4.71 -16.03
N VAL A 7 -24.65 4.19 -15.10
CA VAL A 7 -25.02 3.02 -14.28
C VAL A 7 -26.22 3.32 -13.39
N VAL A 8 -26.25 4.50 -12.75
CA VAL A 8 -27.38 4.94 -11.91
C VAL A 8 -28.67 5.03 -12.73
N GLU A 9 -28.63 5.59 -13.93
CA GLU A 9 -29.76 5.71 -14.84
C GLU A 9 -30.26 4.32 -15.31
N GLN A 10 -29.36 3.47 -15.79
CA GLN A 10 -29.72 2.14 -16.31
C GLN A 10 -30.32 1.23 -15.22
N LEU A 11 -29.82 1.34 -13.99
CA LEU A 11 -30.32 0.59 -12.84
C LEU A 11 -31.50 1.29 -12.13
N ARG A 12 -31.93 2.47 -12.60
CA ARG A 12 -33.02 3.29 -12.03
C ARG A 12 -32.82 3.56 -10.53
N LEU A 13 -31.59 3.80 -10.12
CA LEU A 13 -31.25 4.06 -8.72
C LEU A 13 -31.55 5.53 -8.38
N GLN A 14 -32.06 5.78 -7.17
CA GLN A 14 -32.11 7.12 -6.61
C GLN A 14 -30.81 7.38 -5.85
N ALA A 15 -29.86 8.05 -6.50
CA ALA A 15 -28.56 8.39 -5.92
C ALA A 15 -28.42 9.91 -5.77
N ARG A 16 -27.75 10.33 -4.70
CA ARG A 16 -27.28 11.71 -4.54
C ARG A 16 -25.90 11.86 -5.21
N PRO A 17 -25.47 13.09 -5.53
CA PRO A 17 -24.10 13.32 -5.98
C PRO A 17 -23.08 12.72 -5.02
N ALA A 18 -22.04 12.09 -5.56
CA ALA A 18 -20.98 11.50 -4.76
C ALA A 18 -20.20 12.59 -4.02
N ASN A 19 -20.03 12.42 -2.71
CA ASN A 19 -19.11 13.24 -1.93
C ASN A 19 -17.72 12.60 -2.00
N LEU A 20 -16.78 13.26 -2.67
CA LEU A 20 -15.42 12.75 -2.88
C LEU A 20 -14.39 13.29 -1.87
N SER A 21 -14.80 14.06 -0.87
CA SER A 21 -13.88 14.71 0.08
C SER A 21 -12.89 13.74 0.76
N GLU A 22 -13.34 12.56 1.19
CA GLU A 22 -12.46 11.55 1.79
C GLU A 22 -11.48 10.95 0.77
N TRP A 23 -11.93 10.76 -0.47
CA TRP A 23 -11.10 10.27 -1.56
C TRP A 23 -10.05 11.30 -1.96
N GLU A 24 -10.43 12.57 -2.06
CA GLU A 24 -9.53 13.70 -2.31
C GLU A 24 -8.46 13.80 -1.21
N ALA A 25 -8.84 13.67 0.05
CA ALA A 25 -7.90 13.64 1.18
C ALA A 25 -6.91 12.46 1.09
N THR A 26 -7.41 11.28 0.71
CA THR A 26 -6.58 10.09 0.48
C THR A 26 -5.57 10.33 -0.63
N VAL A 27 -6.02 10.85 -1.78
CA VAL A 27 -5.17 11.17 -2.93
C VAL A 27 -4.13 12.23 -2.56
N ALA A 28 -4.50 13.25 -1.79
CA ALA A 28 -3.60 14.28 -1.33
C ALA A 28 -2.49 13.70 -0.44
N ALA A 29 -2.84 12.86 0.54
CA ALA A 29 -1.87 12.21 1.43
C ALA A 29 -0.89 11.29 0.67
N VAL A 30 -1.39 10.57 -0.34
CA VAL A 30 -0.55 9.68 -1.17
C VAL A 30 0.39 10.47 -2.09
N ARG A 31 -0.09 11.56 -2.70
CA ARG A 31 0.70 12.38 -3.65
C ARG A 31 1.67 13.34 -2.95
N HIS A 32 1.33 13.81 -1.76
CA HIS A 32 2.09 14.80 -1.00
C HIS A 32 2.38 14.33 0.43
N PRO A 33 3.10 13.20 0.61
CA PRO A 33 3.47 12.73 1.93
C PRO A 33 4.50 13.67 2.56
N ARG A 34 4.46 13.78 3.89
CA ARG A 34 5.35 14.62 4.70
C ARG A 34 6.58 13.86 5.19
N ASP A 35 6.41 12.57 5.42
CA ASP A 35 7.44 11.67 5.93
C ASP A 35 7.51 10.40 5.08
N SER A 36 8.52 9.57 5.32
CA SER A 36 8.62 8.23 4.75
C SER A 36 9.11 7.23 5.77
N VAL A 37 8.78 5.96 5.55
CA VAL A 37 9.25 4.82 6.33
C VAL A 37 9.59 3.65 5.40
N ASP A 38 10.71 3.01 5.67
CA ASP A 38 11.23 1.87 4.91
C ASP A 38 10.93 0.56 5.66
N ILE A 39 10.09 -0.29 5.06
CA ILE A 39 9.62 -1.54 5.67
C ILE A 39 10.08 -2.72 4.82
N ALA A 40 10.86 -3.61 5.42
CA ALA A 40 11.17 -4.92 4.84
C ALA A 40 10.00 -5.88 5.01
N ILE A 41 9.58 -6.53 3.92
CA ILE A 41 8.69 -7.69 3.94
C ILE A 41 9.53 -8.92 3.57
N VAL A 42 9.74 -9.81 4.53
CA VAL A 42 10.60 -10.99 4.39
C VAL A 42 9.74 -12.22 4.19
N GLY A 43 9.80 -12.86 3.02
CA GLY A 43 8.98 -14.03 2.73
C GLY A 43 9.62 -15.00 1.74
N LYS A 44 9.11 -16.22 1.67
CA LYS A 44 9.66 -17.30 0.82
C LYS A 44 9.38 -17.11 -0.68
N TYR A 45 8.30 -16.39 -1.02
CA TYR A 45 7.84 -16.24 -2.40
C TYR A 45 7.62 -14.77 -2.77
N VAL A 46 8.65 -13.93 -2.57
CA VAL A 46 8.56 -12.49 -2.83
C VAL A 46 8.47 -12.13 -4.32
N GLU A 47 8.82 -13.04 -5.23
CA GLU A 47 8.71 -12.79 -6.67
C GLU A 47 7.25 -12.73 -7.14
N HIS A 48 6.35 -13.45 -6.48
CA HIS A 48 4.91 -13.35 -6.70
C HIS A 48 4.30 -12.31 -5.75
N LYS A 49 4.55 -11.03 -6.05
CA LYS A 49 4.00 -9.88 -5.30
C LYS A 49 2.48 -9.95 -5.06
N ASP A 50 1.75 -10.65 -5.93
CA ASP A 50 0.31 -10.86 -5.79
C ASP A 50 -0.09 -11.66 -4.54
N ALA A 51 0.76 -12.60 -4.09
CA ALA A 51 0.52 -13.37 -2.86
C ALA A 51 0.45 -12.46 -1.62
N TYR A 52 1.08 -11.29 -1.68
CA TYR A 52 1.17 -10.32 -0.59
C TYR A 52 0.54 -8.97 -0.94
N LYS A 53 -0.25 -8.89 -2.01
CA LYS A 53 -0.85 -7.62 -2.47
C LYS A 53 -1.66 -6.95 -1.37
N SER A 54 -2.56 -7.69 -0.72
CA SER A 54 -3.39 -7.16 0.37
C SER A 54 -2.55 -6.68 1.56
N LEU A 55 -1.42 -7.33 1.84
CA LEU A 55 -0.50 -6.93 2.91
C LEU A 55 0.20 -5.61 2.58
N GLY A 56 0.72 -5.49 1.36
CA GLY A 56 1.35 -4.26 0.89
C GLY A 56 0.37 -3.09 0.85
N GLU A 57 -0.87 -3.33 0.41
CA GLU A 57 -1.92 -2.30 0.42
C GLU A 57 -2.34 -1.89 1.83
N ALA A 58 -2.43 -2.84 2.78
CA ALA A 58 -2.74 -2.52 4.18
C ALA A 58 -1.67 -1.61 4.81
N LEU A 59 -0.38 -1.89 4.57
CA LEU A 59 0.71 -1.05 5.05
C LEU A 59 0.67 0.35 4.40
N ARG A 60 0.52 0.42 3.08
CA ARG A 60 0.40 1.71 2.37
C ARG A 60 -0.79 2.52 2.88
N HIS A 61 -1.94 1.87 3.08
CA HIS A 61 -3.13 2.51 3.62
C HIS A 61 -2.90 3.01 5.06
N GLY A 62 -2.16 2.26 5.89
CA GLY A 62 -1.74 2.72 7.22
C GLY A 62 -0.96 4.04 7.17
N GLY A 63 -0.12 4.24 6.15
CA GLY A 63 0.63 5.48 5.93
C GLY A 63 -0.23 6.69 5.55
N VAL A 64 -1.38 6.48 4.88
CA VAL A 64 -2.26 7.56 4.39
C VAL A 64 -2.70 8.49 5.51
N ARG A 65 -3.12 7.95 6.65
CA ARG A 65 -3.63 8.75 7.78
C ARG A 65 -2.57 9.69 8.36
N GLN A 66 -1.31 9.28 8.33
CA GLN A 66 -0.17 10.05 8.83
C GLN A 66 0.45 10.94 7.73
N ALA A 67 -0.04 10.86 6.49
CA ALA A 67 0.64 11.38 5.30
C ALA A 67 2.09 10.89 5.20
N THR A 68 2.34 9.62 5.53
CA THR A 68 3.65 8.98 5.48
C THR A 68 3.72 8.04 4.28
N ARG A 69 4.77 8.16 3.47
CA ARG A 69 5.05 7.22 2.38
C ARG A 69 5.62 5.93 2.96
N VAL A 70 4.98 4.80 2.66
CA VAL A 70 5.50 3.48 3.02
C VAL A 70 6.26 2.88 1.83
N ASN A 71 7.58 2.80 1.97
CA ASN A 71 8.47 2.16 1.01
C ASN A 71 8.61 0.68 1.38
N LEU A 72 8.16 -0.23 0.49
CA LEU A 72 8.21 -1.66 0.75
C LEU A 72 9.41 -2.31 0.06
N HIS A 73 10.27 -2.92 0.86
CA HIS A 73 11.42 -3.71 0.41
C HIS A 73 11.05 -5.20 0.50
N TRP A 74 10.93 -5.85 -0.64
CA TRP A 74 10.59 -7.27 -0.70
C TRP A 74 11.87 -8.10 -0.66
N ILE A 75 12.03 -8.91 0.39
CA ILE A 75 13.27 -9.64 0.65
C ILE A 75 12.95 -11.14 0.75
N ASP A 76 13.69 -11.93 0.00
CA ASP A 76 13.58 -13.38 0.07
C ASP A 76 14.19 -13.88 1.38
N SER A 77 13.42 -14.66 2.13
CA SER A 77 13.90 -15.29 3.37
C SER A 77 15.17 -16.13 3.18
N GLU A 78 15.32 -16.81 2.03
CA GLU A 78 16.50 -17.64 1.75
C GLU A 78 17.77 -16.77 1.59
N ARG A 79 17.62 -15.54 1.08
CA ARG A 79 18.72 -14.57 0.99
C ARG A 79 19.13 -14.05 2.35
N VAL A 80 18.19 -13.88 3.28
CA VAL A 80 18.51 -13.48 4.66
C VAL A 80 19.36 -14.55 5.35
N GLU A 81 19.07 -15.82 5.12
CA GLU A 81 19.86 -16.93 5.64
C GLU A 81 21.27 -17.00 5.01
N ALA A 82 21.38 -16.79 3.69
CA ALA A 82 22.64 -16.90 2.96
C ALA A 82 23.58 -15.68 3.14
N GLU A 83 23.03 -14.47 3.08
CA GLU A 83 23.79 -13.21 3.06
C GLU A 83 23.86 -12.54 4.46
N GLY A 84 22.98 -12.94 5.38
CA GLY A 84 22.90 -12.44 6.74
C GLY A 84 21.97 -11.24 6.91
N ALA A 85 21.24 -11.22 8.02
CA ALA A 85 20.21 -10.21 8.31
C ALA A 85 20.76 -8.77 8.35
N ALA A 86 21.95 -8.55 8.90
CA ALA A 86 22.53 -7.20 9.00
C ALA A 86 22.74 -6.56 7.62
N ALA A 87 23.11 -7.35 6.61
CA ALA A 87 23.38 -6.85 5.26
C ALA A 87 22.10 -6.45 4.52
N LEU A 88 20.99 -7.13 4.77
CA LEU A 88 19.74 -6.93 4.03
C LEU A 88 18.70 -6.10 4.79
N LEU A 89 18.77 -6.06 6.13
CA LEU A 89 17.76 -5.47 7.00
C LEU A 89 18.33 -4.35 7.90
N GLY A 90 19.60 -3.99 7.76
CA GLY A 90 20.26 -3.01 8.64
C GLY A 90 19.76 -1.57 8.51
N GLU A 91 19.25 -1.20 7.33
CA GLU A 91 18.86 0.17 6.99
C GLU A 91 17.33 0.38 6.96
N VAL A 92 16.53 -0.64 7.28
CA VAL A 92 15.06 -0.51 7.30
C VAL A 92 14.57 -0.09 8.68
N ASP A 93 13.46 0.66 8.70
CA ASP A 93 12.83 1.13 9.94
C ASP A 93 11.97 0.05 10.60
N ALA A 94 11.48 -0.92 9.81
CA ALA A 94 10.66 -2.02 10.29
C ALA A 94 10.81 -3.29 9.45
N ILE A 95 10.52 -4.42 10.07
CA ILE A 95 10.54 -5.75 9.43
C ILE A 95 9.17 -6.41 9.66
N LEU A 96 8.58 -6.92 8.59
CA LEU A 96 7.36 -7.72 8.59
C LEU A 96 7.65 -9.12 8.05
N VAL A 97 7.36 -10.13 8.86
CA VAL A 97 7.46 -11.55 8.50
C VAL A 97 6.03 -12.12 8.45
N PRO A 98 5.48 -12.40 7.26
CA PRO A 98 4.14 -12.97 7.07
C PRO A 98 4.11 -14.51 7.15
#